data_AF-V5GN78-F1
#
_entry.id   AF-V5GN78-F1
#
_cell.length_a   1.000
_cell.length_b   1.000
_cell.length_c   1.000
_cell.angle_alpha   90.00
_cell.angle_beta   90.00
_cell.angle_gamma   90.00
#
_symmetry.space_group_name_H-M   'P 1'
#
loop_
_entity.id
_entity.type
_entity.pdbx_description
1 polymer ?
#
loop_
_entity_poly.entity_id
_entity_poly.type
_entity_poly.pdbx_seq_one_letter_code
_entity_poly.pdbx_strand_id
1 'polypeptide(L)'
;KTNESFLVLEKITSDIPSVSFDRPELNLPNNIVLADDNFNVANEIDMLLDGKVFFETLCKGRFKLGTGWPILQETLFGWIVVGPLTAVNRENQIKESVCNLAAYQELND
;
A
#
# COMPACT_ATOMS: atom_id res chain seq x y z
N LYS A 1 -37.55 -5.17 7.79
CA LYS A 1 -36.35 -6.03 7.91
C LYS A 1 -35.70 -6.06 6.55
N THR A 2 -34.61 -5.33 6.36
CA THR A 2 -33.78 -5.43 5.15
C THR A 2 -32.87 -6.65 5.29
N ASN A 3 -32.73 -7.44 4.21
CA ASN A 3 -31.77 -8.54 4.13
C ASN A 3 -30.47 -7.95 3.58
N GLU A 4 -29.61 -7.47 4.48
CA GLU A 4 -28.28 -6.97 4.10
C GLU A 4 -27.29 -8.13 3.99
N SER A 5 -26.48 -8.11 2.93
CA SER A 5 -25.41 -9.09 2.70
C SER A 5 -24.09 -8.48 3.15
N PHE A 6 -23.43 -9.12 4.12
CA PHE A 6 -22.17 -8.65 4.67
C PHE A 6 -21.01 -9.52 4.17
N LEU A 7 -19.90 -8.89 3.83
CA LEU A 7 -18.62 -9.57 3.63
C LEU A 7 -17.90 -9.65 4.97
N VAL A 8 -17.75 -10.86 5.51
CA VAL A 8 -17.01 -11.09 6.76
C VAL A 8 -15.65 -11.67 6.40
N LEU A 9 -14.59 -10.94 6.72
CA LEU A 9 -13.20 -11.35 6.53
C LEU A 9 -12.57 -11.63 7.89
N GLU A 10 -11.79 -12.70 8.00
CA GLU A 10 -11.06 -13.05 9.22
C GLU A 10 -9.91 -12.05 9.50
N LYS A 11 -9.23 -11.61 8.43
CA LYS A 11 -8.16 -10.60 8.48
C LYS A 11 -8.33 -9.61 7.33
N ILE A 12 -8.22 -8.31 7.61
CA ILE A 12 -8.43 -7.26 6.60
C ILE A 12 -7.29 -7.26 5.56
N THR A 13 -6.05 -7.48 6.01
CA THR A 13 -4.87 -7.56 5.14
C THR A 13 -3.97 -8.71 5.56
N SER A 14 -3.31 -9.36 4.60
CA SER A 14 -2.12 -10.17 4.89
C SER A 14 -0.92 -9.27 5.21
N ASP A 15 0.24 -9.87 5.41
CA ASP A 15 1.50 -9.15 5.51
C ASP A 15 1.75 -8.33 4.22
N ILE A 16 2.29 -7.12 4.40
CA ILE A 16 2.60 -6.17 3.33
C ILE A 16 4.04 -5.70 3.50
N PRO A 17 4.92 -5.91 2.51
CA PRO A 17 4.71 -6.69 1.30
C PRO A 17 4.43 -8.17 1.62
N SER A 18 3.84 -8.91 0.69
CA SER A 18 3.56 -10.35 0.90
C SER A 18 4.82 -11.21 1.00
N VAL A 19 5.97 -10.70 0.55
CA VAL A 19 7.29 -11.32 0.64
C VAL A 19 8.30 -10.21 0.85
N SER A 20 9.24 -10.41 1.78
CA SER A 20 10.34 -9.47 1.99
C SER A 20 11.24 -9.38 0.77
N PHE A 21 11.85 -8.22 0.53
CA PHE A 21 12.78 -8.00 -0.57
C PHE A 21 13.95 -7.10 -0.15
N ASP A 22 15.01 -7.08 -0.96
CA ASP A 22 16.22 -6.32 -0.69
C ASP A 22 16.05 -4.84 -1.08
N ARG A 23 16.11 -3.95 -0.09
CA ARG A 23 16.02 -2.48 -0.26
C ARG A 23 17.02 -1.88 -1.27
N PRO A 24 18.30 -2.35 -1.36
CA PRO A 24 19.27 -1.79 -2.30
C PRO A 24 18.83 -1.78 -3.76
N GLU A 25 17.93 -2.68 -4.17
CA GLU A 25 17.44 -2.76 -5.56
C GLU A 25 16.68 -1.50 -5.99
N LEU A 26 16.10 -0.75 -5.04
CA LEU A 26 15.29 0.44 -5.33
C LEU A 26 16.10 1.71 -5.57
N ASN A 27 17.41 1.73 -5.28
CA ASN A 27 18.28 2.91 -5.43
C ASN A 27 17.64 4.20 -4.86
N LEU A 28 17.14 4.13 -3.62
CA LEU A 28 16.47 5.26 -2.97
C LEU A 28 17.42 6.46 -2.79
N PRO A 29 16.95 7.71 -2.97
CA PRO A 29 17.74 8.89 -2.67
C PRO A 29 18.18 8.93 -1.20
N ASN A 30 19.41 9.34 -0.93
CA ASN A 30 19.98 9.36 0.42
C ASN A 30 19.36 10.40 1.37
N ASN A 31 18.53 11.31 0.86
CA ASN A 31 18.01 12.47 1.59
C ASN A 31 16.49 12.42 1.84
N ILE A 32 15.91 11.22 1.87
CA ILE A 32 14.50 11.03 2.21
C ILE A 32 14.36 10.31 3.55
N VAL A 33 13.30 10.64 4.29
CA VAL A 33 12.86 9.90 5.48
C VAL A 33 11.64 9.08 5.09
N LEU A 34 11.73 7.76 5.22
CA LEU A 34 10.61 6.89 4.90
C LEU A 34 9.55 6.96 6.01
N ALA A 35 8.29 6.75 5.65
CA ALA A 35 7.21 6.61 6.64
C ALA A 35 7.34 5.29 7.42
N ASP A 36 7.91 4.27 6.79
CA ASP A 36 8.24 2.98 7.39
C ASP A 36 9.63 2.55 6.90
N ASP A 37 10.58 2.47 7.83
CA ASP A 37 11.95 2.05 7.52
C ASP A 37 12.06 0.55 7.16
N ASN A 38 11.04 -0.24 7.54
CA ASN A 38 10.94 -1.68 7.28
C ASN A 38 9.93 -2.01 6.18
N PHE A 39 9.56 -1.06 5.31
CA PHE A 39 8.59 -1.27 4.22
C PHE A 39 8.94 -2.43 3.27
N ASN A 40 10.19 -2.89 3.28
CA ASN A 40 10.67 -4.01 2.47
C ASN A 40 10.59 -5.37 3.17
N VAL A 41 10.19 -5.40 4.44
CA VAL A 41 10.05 -6.61 5.25
C VAL A 41 8.58 -7.00 5.31
N ALA A 42 8.24 -8.24 4.95
CA ALA A 42 6.88 -8.75 5.09
C ALA A 42 6.48 -8.73 6.57
N ASN A 43 5.47 -7.92 6.89
CA ASN A 43 4.92 -7.80 8.23
C ASN A 43 3.45 -7.37 8.18
N GLU A 44 2.74 -7.53 9.30
CA GLU A 44 1.38 -7.02 9.46
C GLU A 44 1.34 -5.48 9.38
N ILE A 45 0.21 -4.91 8.99
CA ILE A 45 0.03 -3.45 9.00
C ILE A 45 -0.15 -2.96 10.44
N ASP A 46 0.57 -1.90 10.81
CA ASP A 46 0.37 -1.24 12.11
C ASP A 46 -0.86 -0.31 12.10
N MET A 47 -1.21 0.24 10.93
CA MET A 47 -2.28 1.24 10.78
C MET A 47 -3.00 1.08 9.45
N LEU A 48 -4.34 1.13 9.50
CA LEU A 48 -5.19 1.24 8.32
C LEU A 48 -5.76 2.66 8.23
N LEU A 49 -5.53 3.33 7.10
CA LEU A 49 -6.04 4.67 6.84
C LEU A 49 -7.31 4.61 6.00
N ASP A 50 -8.31 5.38 6.38
CA ASP A 50 -9.46 5.64 5.52
C ASP A 50 -9.03 6.38 4.24
N GLY A 51 -9.75 6.17 3.14
CA GLY A 51 -9.43 6.78 1.85
C GLY A 51 -9.34 8.30 1.92
N LYS A 52 -10.27 8.95 2.63
CA LYS A 52 -10.25 10.41 2.81
C LYS A 52 -9.00 10.85 3.56
N VAL A 53 -8.69 10.18 4.67
CA VAL A 53 -7.51 10.49 5.50
C VAL A 53 -6.22 10.28 4.71
N PHE A 54 -6.12 9.19 3.93
CA PHE A 54 -4.97 8.95 3.06
C PHE A 54 -4.73 10.13 2.11
N PHE A 55 -5.76 10.62 1.41
CA PHE A 55 -5.60 11.75 0.49
C PHE A 55 -5.21 13.06 1.20
N GLU A 56 -5.65 13.28 2.43
CA GLU A 56 -5.27 14.43 3.25
C GLU A 56 -3.79 14.38 3.69
N THR A 57 -3.17 13.19 3.70
CA THR A 57 -1.75 13.03 4.07
C THR A 57 -0.78 13.30 2.93
N LEU A 58 -1.24 13.36 1.67
CA LEU A 58 -0.36 13.49 0.51
C LEU A 58 0.29 14.87 0.44
N CYS A 59 1.61 14.88 0.25
CA CYS A 59 2.41 16.09 0.04
C CYS A 59 2.78 16.27 -1.45
N LYS A 60 3.47 17.38 -1.75
CA LYS A 60 3.84 17.72 -3.13
C LYS A 60 4.95 16.85 -3.69
N GLY A 61 5.81 16.29 -2.83
CA GLY A 61 6.94 15.46 -3.25
C GLY A 61 6.50 14.17 -3.94
N ARG A 62 6.98 13.97 -5.17
CA ARG A 62 6.77 12.73 -5.91
C ARG A 62 7.96 12.47 -6.84
N PHE A 63 8.51 11.27 -6.80
CA PHE A 63 9.66 10.89 -7.62
C PHE A 63 9.47 9.48 -8.20
N LYS A 64 9.71 9.31 -9.49
CA LYS A 64 9.68 7.98 -10.13
C LYS A 64 11.08 7.37 -10.09
N LEU A 65 11.21 6.15 -9.60
CA LEU A 65 12.50 5.45 -9.54
C LEU A 65 12.96 4.94 -10.92
N GLY A 66 12.09 4.95 -11.92
CA GLY A 66 12.38 4.57 -13.29
C GLY A 66 11.15 4.04 -14.01
N THR A 67 11.28 3.76 -15.30
CA THR A 67 10.22 3.08 -16.05
C THR A 67 10.06 1.65 -15.55
N GLY A 68 8.84 1.26 -15.15
CA GLY A 68 8.57 -0.08 -14.61
C GLY A 68 8.97 -0.28 -13.14
N TRP A 69 9.39 0.80 -12.46
CA TRP A 69 9.72 0.81 -11.04
C TRP A 69 8.69 1.61 -10.23
N PRO A 70 8.64 1.39 -8.90
CA PRO A 70 7.76 2.16 -8.02
C PRO A 70 8.02 3.66 -8.04
N ILE A 71 7.07 4.36 -7.45
CA ILE A 71 7.08 5.80 -7.23
C ILE A 71 7.28 6.06 -5.74
N LEU A 72 8.10 7.03 -5.41
CA LEU A 72 8.17 7.64 -4.10
C LEU A 72 7.13 8.75 -4.01
N GLN A 73 6.30 8.70 -2.99
CA GLN A 73 5.30 9.72 -2.69
C GLN A 73 5.55 10.25 -1.28
N GLU A 74 5.71 11.56 -1.16
CA GLU A 74 5.83 12.22 0.14
C GLU A 74 4.45 12.28 0.81
N THR A 75 4.42 11.98 2.10
CA THR A 75 3.23 12.13 2.95
C THR A 75 3.59 12.85 4.24
N LEU A 76 2.59 13.23 5.03
CA LEU A 76 2.79 13.79 6.38
C LEU A 76 3.57 12.84 7.33
N PHE A 77 3.59 11.54 7.05
CA PHE A 77 4.31 10.55 7.85
C PHE A 77 5.74 10.27 7.36
N GLY A 78 6.11 10.80 6.18
CA GLY A 78 7.34 10.46 5.47
C GLY A 78 7.07 9.96 4.06
N TRP A 79 8.13 9.53 3.37
CA TRP A 79 8.05 9.02 2.01
C TRP A 79 7.58 7.56 1.99
N ILE A 80 6.60 7.25 1.14
CA ILE A 80 6.10 5.90 0.89
C ILE A 80 6.51 5.42 -0.50
N VAL A 81 6.65 4.10 -0.65
CA VAL A 81 6.90 3.43 -1.93
C VAL A 81 5.57 2.92 -2.48
N VAL A 82 5.22 3.33 -3.71
CA VAL A 82 3.92 3.03 -4.33
C VAL A 82 4.12 2.43 -5.71
N GLY A 83 3.48 1.29 -5.94
CA GLY A 83 3.46 0.61 -7.25
C GLY A 83 4.20 -0.72 -7.23
N PRO A 84 4.15 -1.45 -8.36
CA PRO A 84 4.63 -2.81 -8.41
C PRO A 84 6.17 -2.88 -8.41
N LEU A 85 6.70 -3.91 -7.74
CA LEU A 85 8.09 -4.34 -7.84
C LEU A 85 8.25 -5.32 -9.01
N THR A 86 7.78 -4.94 -10.20
CA THR A 86 7.77 -5.80 -11.39
C THR A 86 9.17 -6.16 -11.91
N ALA A 87 10.21 -5.46 -11.46
CA ALA A 87 11.59 -5.73 -11.89
C ALA A 87 12.28 -6.83 -11.07
N VAL A 88 11.77 -7.17 -9.88
CA VAL A 88 12.45 -8.08 -8.93
C VAL A 88 12.13 -9.55 -9.18
N ASN A 89 10.99 -9.86 -9.81
CA ASN A 89 10.58 -11.25 -10.09
C ASN A 89 10.23 -11.43 -11.56
N ARG A 90 11.15 -12.05 -12.31
CA ARG A 90 11.00 -12.46 -13.70
C ARG A 90 10.12 -13.71 -13.90
N GLU A 91 9.34 -14.10 -12.90
CA GLU A 91 8.46 -15.28 -13.00
C GLU A 91 6.99 -14.87 -13.01
N ASN A 92 6.30 -15.35 -14.04
CA ASN A 92 4.88 -15.18 -14.34
C ASN A 92 3.97 -15.69 -13.20
N GLN A 93 3.85 -14.96 -12.11
CA GLN A 93 2.78 -15.19 -11.14
C GLN A 93 1.72 -14.10 -11.31
N ILE A 94 0.73 -14.37 -12.17
CA ILE A 94 -0.53 -13.65 -12.15
C ILE A 94 -1.22 -14.03 -10.84
N LYS A 95 -0.95 -13.26 -9.78
CA LYS A 95 -1.80 -13.31 -8.58
C LYS A 95 -3.04 -12.48 -8.91
N GLU A 96 -4.19 -13.13 -8.92
CA GLU A 96 -5.47 -12.41 -9.01
C GLU A 96 -5.56 -11.43 -7.84
N SER A 97 -5.60 -10.14 -8.15
CA SER A 97 -5.91 -9.10 -7.16
C SER A 97 -7.42 -9.03 -7.03
N VAL A 98 -7.97 -9.52 -5.92
CA VAL A 98 -9.38 -9.35 -5.60
C VAL A 98 -9.56 -7.96 -4.97
N CYS A 99 -10.31 -7.08 -5.64
CA CYS A 99 -10.70 -5.79 -5.09
C CYS A 99 -12.18 -5.85 -4.71
N ASN A 100 -12.47 -5.75 -3.41
CA ASN A 100 -13.83 -5.63 -2.91
C ASN A 100 -14.13 -4.18 -2.55
N LEU A 101 -15.26 -3.65 -3.00
CA LEU A 101 -15.71 -2.30 -2.65
C LEU A 101 -16.57 -2.38 -1.39
N ALA A 102 -16.07 -1.80 -0.29
CA ALA A 102 -16.90 -1.51 0.87
C ALA A 102 -17.52 -0.13 0.71
N ALA A 103 -18.85 -0.05 0.76
CA ALA A 103 -19.58 1.21 0.78
C ALA A 103 -20.20 1.41 2.17
N TYR A 104 -19.96 2.56 2.79
CA TYR A 104 -20.65 2.95 4.01
C TYR A 104 -22.04 3.49 3.65
N GLN A 105 -23.07 2.97 4.31
CA GLN A 105 -24.39 3.59 4.34
C GLN A 105 -24.69 3.94 5.79
N GLU A 106 -25.04 5.20 6.04
CA GLU A 106 -25.57 5.60 7.35
C GLU A 106 -26.89 4.86 7.57
N LEU A 107 -26.98 4.16 8.70
CA LEU A 107 -28.24 3.60 9.15
C LEU A 107 -29.12 4.78 9.57
N ASN A 108 -30.08 5.14 8.72
CA ASN A 108 -31.11 6.09 9.11
C ASN A 108 -31.94 5.45 10.23
N ASP A 109 -31.84 6.02 11.43
CA ASP A 109 -32.73 5.74 12.57
C ASP A 109 -34.19 6.18 12.27
#